data_AF-A0A8H7N2X6-F1
#
_entry.id   AF-A0A8H7N2X6-F1
#
_cell.length_a   1.000
_cell.length_b   1.000
_cell.length_c   1.000
_cell.angle_alpha   90.00
_cell.angle_beta   90.00
_cell.angle_gamma   90.00
#
_symmetry.space_group_name_H-M   'P 1'
#
loop_
_entity.id
_entity.type
_entity.pdbx_description
1 polymer ?
#
loop_
_entity_poly.entity_id
_entity_poly.type
_entity_poly.pdbx_seq_one_letter_code
_entity_poly.pdbx_strand_id
1 'polypeptide(L)'
;MGMFREINCALSCRTFFGDYISQDAVKNIANDYYLVTAALELVNVPLSIYVPGTKTYKGRKLAKEVQAEFARCAARCKVNMASGARPTCTVDEWVLHMMESKKYRERVEAGEKDVPKPQNLIREFSNEEIGQVLFTFLFASQDASSSATTFLFQIMAQRPDVLDKVREENLAIRGVIEAAPLSWTCLRDCHTPTLSSRSCSDTAHPSSSFLILPPRRSPSRQTTPSQRAL
;
A
#
# COMPACT_ATOMS: atom_id res chain seq x y z
N MET A 1 -15.48 17.15 0.75
CA MET A 1 -14.63 16.20 0.02
C MET A 1 -13.25 15.95 0.66
N GLY A 2 -12.92 16.49 1.85
CA GLY A 2 -11.62 16.22 2.52
C GLY A 2 -11.58 14.95 3.39
N MET A 3 -12.71 14.54 3.98
CA MET A 3 -12.76 13.46 4.97
C MET A 3 -12.26 12.10 4.44
N PHE A 4 -12.62 11.72 3.22
CA PHE A 4 -12.16 10.44 2.64
C PHE A 4 -10.67 10.45 2.32
N ARG A 5 -10.09 11.62 1.98
CA ARG A 5 -8.64 11.72 1.79
C ARG A 5 -7.91 11.63 3.12
N GLU A 6 -8.41 12.34 4.12
CA GLU A 6 -7.84 12.36 5.47
C GLU A 6 -7.84 10.97 6.10
N ILE A 7 -8.99 10.27 6.11
CA ILE A 7 -9.10 8.94 6.71
C ILE A 7 -8.22 7.92 5.99
N ASN A 8 -8.19 7.92 4.64
CA ASN A 8 -7.35 6.98 3.88
C ASN A 8 -5.85 7.26 4.09
N CYS A 9 -5.44 8.52 4.16
CA CYS A 9 -4.06 8.89 4.48
C CYS A 9 -3.70 8.44 5.89
N ALA A 10 -4.57 8.70 6.87
CA ALA A 10 -4.34 8.34 8.26
C ALA A 10 -4.23 6.83 8.45
N LEU A 11 -5.13 6.05 7.84
CA LEU A 11 -5.09 4.58 7.85
C LEU A 11 -3.80 4.05 7.23
N SER A 12 -3.37 4.62 6.10
CA SER A 12 -2.12 4.22 5.43
C SER A 12 -0.90 4.49 6.32
N CYS A 13 -0.80 5.70 6.87
CA CYS A 13 0.29 6.07 7.79
C CYS A 13 0.32 5.17 9.04
N ARG A 14 -0.85 4.86 9.62
CA ARG A 14 -0.95 3.97 10.79
C ARG A 14 -0.59 2.53 10.45
N THR A 15 -0.97 2.05 9.28
CA THR A 15 -0.61 0.70 8.81
C THR A 15 0.89 0.59 8.58
N PHE A 16 1.51 1.61 7.99
CA PHE A 16 2.93 1.61 7.66
C PHE A 16 3.82 1.76 8.90
N PHE A 17 3.49 2.70 9.78
CA PHE A 17 4.35 3.13 10.87
C PHE A 17 3.79 2.92 12.28
N GLY A 18 2.58 2.38 12.44
CA GLY A 18 1.99 2.11 13.76
C GLY A 18 2.07 3.33 14.69
N ASP A 19 2.67 3.13 15.86
CA ASP A 19 2.88 4.16 16.89
C ASP A 19 4.18 4.96 16.70
N TYR A 20 4.98 4.66 15.67
CA TYR A 20 6.15 5.48 15.33
C TYR A 20 5.74 6.83 14.74
N ILE A 21 4.58 6.95 14.12
CA ILE A 21 4.09 8.22 13.59
C ILE A 21 3.11 8.89 14.57
N SER A 22 3.36 10.16 14.91
CA SER A 22 2.48 10.90 15.82
C SER A 22 1.15 11.26 15.15
N GLN A 23 0.09 11.47 15.93
CA GLN A 23 -1.19 11.90 15.37
C GLN A 23 -1.08 13.27 14.68
N ASP A 24 -0.29 14.18 15.23
CA ASP A 24 -0.04 15.49 14.61
C ASP A 24 0.69 15.36 13.27
N ALA A 25 1.68 14.47 13.18
CA ALA A 25 2.36 14.19 11.91
C ALA A 25 1.39 13.62 10.87
N VAL A 26 0.53 12.67 11.26
CA VAL A 26 -0.51 12.12 10.39
C VAL A 26 -1.44 13.21 9.88
N LYS A 27 -1.92 14.09 10.76
CA LYS A 27 -2.82 15.20 10.40
C LYS A 27 -2.15 16.20 9.47
N ASN A 28 -0.90 16.58 9.74
CA ASN A 28 -0.13 17.48 8.89
C ASN A 28 0.08 16.87 7.50
N ILE A 29 0.50 15.60 7.44
CA ILE A 29 0.66 14.88 6.17
C ILE A 29 -0.68 14.83 5.42
N ALA A 30 -1.78 14.47 6.08
CA ALA A 30 -3.09 14.36 5.44
C ALA A 30 -3.58 15.70 4.85
N ASN A 31 -3.39 16.80 5.58
CA ASN A 31 -3.76 18.15 5.12
C ASN A 31 -2.91 18.60 3.95
N ASP A 32 -1.60 18.41 4.05
CA ASP A 32 -0.65 18.99 3.12
C ASP A 32 -0.49 18.13 1.86
N TYR A 33 -0.79 16.82 1.92
CA TYR A 33 -0.55 15.88 0.82
C TYR A 33 -1.17 16.33 -0.50
N TYR A 34 -2.33 17.02 -0.48
CA TYR A 34 -2.91 17.58 -1.70
C TYR A 34 -1.92 18.48 -2.47
N LEU A 35 -1.03 19.19 -1.78
CA LEU A 35 0.02 20.00 -2.40
C LEU A 35 1.09 19.16 -3.11
N VAL A 36 1.33 17.92 -2.66
CA VAL A 36 2.20 16.96 -3.35
C VAL A 36 1.53 16.48 -4.63
N THR A 37 0.26 16.09 -4.58
CA THR A 37 -0.48 15.68 -5.79
C THR A 37 -0.65 16.84 -6.77
N ALA A 38 -0.95 18.05 -6.28
CA ALA A 38 -1.09 19.25 -7.10
C ALA A 38 0.21 19.65 -7.82
N ALA A 39 1.37 19.26 -7.29
CA ALA A 39 2.64 19.42 -7.98
C ALA A 39 2.78 18.51 -9.22
N LEU A 40 1.94 17.49 -9.36
CA LEU A 40 1.95 16.53 -10.46
C LEU A 40 0.77 16.72 -11.43
N GLU A 41 -0.07 17.73 -11.21
CA GLU A 41 -1.10 18.14 -12.16
C GLU A 41 -0.49 18.62 -13.51
N LEU A 42 -1.26 18.44 -14.60
CA LEU A 42 -0.87 18.56 -16.01
C LEU A 42 0.10 19.72 -16.35
N VAL A 43 1.11 19.39 -17.16
CA VAL A 43 2.09 20.27 -17.84
C VAL A 43 2.76 21.30 -16.93
N ASN A 44 3.32 20.85 -15.80
CA ASN A 44 4.26 21.69 -15.07
C ASN A 44 5.59 21.80 -15.84
N VAL A 45 5.98 23.03 -16.18
CA VAL A 45 7.28 23.33 -16.79
C VAL A 45 8.40 22.85 -15.85
N PRO A 46 9.39 22.05 -16.31
CA PRO A 46 10.39 21.43 -15.45
C PRO A 46 11.14 22.40 -14.51
N LEU A 47 11.32 23.66 -14.93
CA LEU A 47 12.00 24.69 -14.12
C LEU A 47 11.16 25.23 -12.96
N SER A 48 9.83 25.07 -13.00
CA SER A 48 8.92 25.59 -11.97
C SER A 48 9.22 25.04 -10.57
N ILE A 49 9.84 23.85 -10.48
CA ILE A 49 10.22 23.19 -9.22
C ILE A 49 11.26 23.98 -8.40
N TYR A 50 11.98 24.91 -9.04
CA TYR A 50 12.98 25.76 -8.40
C TYR A 50 12.47 27.18 -8.12
N VAL A 51 11.25 27.52 -8.57
CA VAL A 51 10.69 28.87 -8.41
C VAL A 51 9.84 28.91 -7.14
N PRO A 52 10.22 29.69 -6.11
CA PRO A 52 9.44 29.80 -4.88
C PRO A 52 8.00 30.21 -5.15
N GLY A 53 7.04 29.55 -4.48
CA GLY A 53 5.62 29.86 -4.59
C GLY A 53 4.83 29.02 -5.60
N THR A 54 5.50 28.33 -6.55
CA THR A 54 4.83 27.43 -7.50
C THR A 54 4.30 26.16 -6.81
N LYS A 55 3.33 25.50 -7.46
CA LYS A 55 2.81 24.20 -7.00
C LYS A 55 3.92 23.15 -6.88
N THR A 56 4.78 23.05 -7.88
CA THR A 56 5.92 22.11 -7.92
C THR A 56 6.96 22.38 -6.85
N TYR A 57 7.28 23.65 -6.58
CA TYR A 57 8.18 24.02 -5.49
C TYR A 57 7.61 23.60 -4.13
N LYS A 58 6.34 23.93 -3.87
CA LYS A 58 5.65 23.58 -2.61
C LYS A 58 5.55 22.06 -2.44
N GLY A 59 5.12 21.34 -3.46
CA GLY A 59 5.01 19.87 -3.41
C GLY A 59 6.35 19.19 -3.23
N ARG A 60 7.44 19.65 -3.88
CA ARG A 60 8.78 19.12 -3.64
C ARG A 60 9.24 19.34 -2.20
N LYS A 61 9.05 20.55 -1.66
CA LYS A 61 9.45 20.88 -0.29
C LYS A 61 8.74 19.96 0.70
N LEU A 62 7.43 19.86 0.57
CA LEU A 62 6.60 19.01 1.41
C LEU A 62 6.96 17.53 1.29
N ALA A 63 7.17 17.02 0.07
CA ALA A 63 7.59 15.64 -0.14
C ALA A 63 8.89 15.30 0.62
N LYS A 64 9.85 16.24 0.64
CA LYS A 64 11.08 16.07 1.42
C LYS A 64 10.81 16.04 2.93
N GLU A 65 9.93 16.89 3.42
CA GLU A 65 9.56 16.95 4.84
C GLU A 65 8.87 15.65 5.29
N VAL A 66 7.93 15.12 4.49
CA VAL A 66 7.27 13.83 4.76
C VAL A 66 8.27 12.68 4.71
N GLN A 67 9.16 12.63 3.72
CA GLN A 67 10.20 11.60 3.65
C GLN A 67 11.15 11.66 4.85
N ALA A 68 11.48 12.85 5.35
CA ALA A 68 12.30 13.01 6.55
C ALA A 68 11.58 12.53 7.82
N GLU A 69 10.27 12.77 7.94
CA GLU A 69 9.43 12.19 9.00
C GLU A 69 9.44 10.66 8.94
N PHE A 70 9.27 10.10 7.75
CA PHE A 70 9.25 8.64 7.56
C PHE A 70 10.60 8.00 7.87
N ALA A 71 11.71 8.65 7.51
CA ALA A 71 13.05 8.21 7.89
C ALA A 71 13.25 8.22 9.41
N ARG A 72 12.73 9.25 10.12
CA ARG A 72 12.76 9.30 11.59
C ARG A 72 11.92 8.17 12.21
N CYS A 73 10.76 7.86 11.64
CA CYS A 73 9.94 6.72 12.07
C CYS A 73 10.68 5.39 11.86
N ALA A 74 11.32 5.21 10.69
CA ALA A 74 12.12 4.02 10.39
C ALA A 74 13.31 3.84 11.35
N ALA A 75 13.98 4.94 11.73
CA ALA A 75 15.05 4.91 12.72
C ALA A 75 14.56 4.41 14.08
N ARG A 76 13.41 4.91 14.56
CA ARG A 76 12.78 4.46 15.80
C ARG A 76 12.36 2.99 15.73
N CYS A 77 11.80 2.57 14.61
CA CYS A 77 11.45 1.17 14.36
C CYS A 77 12.67 0.25 14.46
N LYS A 78 13.80 0.59 13.82
CA LYS A 78 15.03 -0.21 13.92
C LYS A 78 15.54 -0.37 15.35
N VAL A 79 15.51 0.70 16.14
CA VAL A 79 15.88 0.63 17.57
C VAL A 79 14.92 -0.30 18.33
N ASN A 80 13.62 -0.19 18.08
CA ASN A 80 12.62 -1.03 18.74
C ASN A 80 12.76 -2.51 18.35
N MET A 81 12.91 -2.82 17.07
CA MET A 81 13.09 -4.20 16.58
C MET A 81 14.42 -4.81 17.07
N ALA A 82 15.49 -4.00 17.19
CA ALA A 82 16.75 -4.44 17.79
C ALA A 82 16.60 -4.86 19.27
N SER A 83 15.61 -4.32 20.00
CA SER A 83 15.31 -4.73 21.38
C SER A 83 14.59 -6.09 21.48
N GLY A 84 14.16 -6.67 20.36
CA GLY A 84 13.38 -7.92 20.33
C GLY A 84 11.88 -7.73 20.52
N ALA A 85 11.37 -6.50 20.35
CA ALA A 85 9.94 -6.23 20.36
C ALA A 85 9.21 -7.00 19.23
N ARG A 86 7.93 -7.34 19.46
CA ARG A 86 7.10 -7.96 18.42
C ARG A 86 6.73 -6.94 17.33
N PRO A 87 6.71 -7.35 16.06
CA PRO A 87 6.27 -6.48 14.97
C PRO A 87 4.77 -6.17 15.08
N THR A 88 4.40 -4.92 14.83
CA THR A 88 3.02 -4.44 14.91
C THR A 88 2.54 -3.70 13.66
N CYS A 89 3.46 -3.24 12.81
CA CYS A 89 3.16 -2.51 11.57
C CYS A 89 4.08 -2.93 10.42
N THR A 90 3.80 -2.45 9.21
CA THR A 90 4.56 -2.84 8.00
C THR A 90 6.06 -2.61 8.11
N VAL A 91 6.49 -1.47 8.68
CA VAL A 91 7.93 -1.18 8.81
C VAL A 91 8.61 -2.12 9.81
N ASP A 92 7.91 -2.59 10.83
CA ASP A 92 8.46 -3.56 11.79
C ASP A 92 8.75 -4.89 11.12
N GLU A 93 7.78 -5.44 10.39
CA GLU A 93 7.94 -6.70 9.66
C GLU A 93 9.07 -6.61 8.63
N TRP A 94 9.16 -5.48 7.92
CA TRP A 94 10.25 -5.25 6.98
C TRP A 94 11.62 -5.23 7.67
N VAL A 95 11.76 -4.49 8.77
CA VAL A 95 13.01 -4.42 9.53
C VAL A 95 13.36 -5.77 10.16
N LEU A 96 12.39 -6.51 10.67
CA LEU A 96 12.60 -7.85 11.22
C LEU A 96 13.19 -8.78 10.15
N HIS A 97 12.61 -8.81 8.96
CA HIS A 97 13.15 -9.58 7.83
C HIS A 97 14.56 -9.14 7.41
N MET A 98 14.90 -7.84 7.53
CA MET A 98 16.26 -7.35 7.27
C MET A 98 17.24 -7.93 8.29
N MET A 99 16.86 -7.92 9.58
CA MET A 99 17.67 -8.47 10.66
C MET A 99 17.84 -9.99 10.56
N GLU A 100 16.78 -10.72 10.22
CA GLU A 100 16.84 -12.17 9.96
C GLU A 100 17.76 -12.50 8.79
N SER A 101 17.66 -11.73 7.70
CA SER A 101 18.53 -11.89 6.53
C SER A 101 20.00 -11.64 6.86
N LYS A 102 20.28 -10.64 7.69
CA LYS A 102 21.63 -10.33 8.17
C LYS A 102 22.19 -11.47 9.02
N LYS A 103 21.45 -11.90 10.04
CA LYS A 103 21.83 -13.03 10.91
C LYS A 103 22.11 -14.30 10.10
N TYR A 104 21.29 -14.57 9.08
CA TYR A 104 21.53 -15.70 8.18
C TYR A 104 22.88 -15.57 7.44
N ARG A 105 23.18 -14.41 6.86
CA ARG A 105 24.46 -14.18 6.16
C ARG A 105 25.66 -14.34 7.09
N GLU A 106 25.59 -13.75 8.29
CA GLU A 106 26.65 -13.84 9.31
C GLU A 106 26.93 -15.30 9.71
N ARG A 107 25.89 -16.12 9.90
CA ARG A 107 26.04 -17.55 10.24
C ARG A 107 26.63 -18.37 9.09
N VAL A 108 26.23 -18.07 7.85
CA VAL A 108 26.79 -18.71 6.65
C VAL A 108 28.27 -18.33 6.47
N GLU A 109 28.64 -17.07 6.68
CA GLU A 109 30.02 -16.59 6.63
C GLU A 109 30.88 -17.19 7.75
N ALA A 110 30.31 -17.42 8.93
CA ALA A 110 30.95 -18.12 10.05
C ALA A 110 31.16 -19.63 9.80
N GLY A 111 30.67 -20.18 8.68
CA GLY A 111 30.85 -21.58 8.30
C GLY A 111 29.86 -22.54 8.96
N GLU A 112 28.77 -22.04 9.54
CA GLU A 112 27.69 -22.91 10.06
C GLU A 112 27.01 -23.65 8.91
N LYS A 113 26.87 -24.98 9.06
CA LYS A 113 26.15 -25.85 8.13
C LYS A 113 24.69 -25.97 8.55
N ASP A 114 23.80 -26.16 7.58
CA ASP A 114 22.36 -26.39 7.78
C ASP A 114 21.60 -25.24 8.48
N VAL A 115 22.05 -24.00 8.28
CA VAL A 115 21.35 -22.81 8.77
C VAL A 115 19.99 -22.68 8.05
N PRO A 116 18.86 -22.58 8.79
CA PRO A 116 17.55 -22.40 8.17
C PRO A 116 17.50 -21.05 7.45
N LYS A 117 17.26 -21.12 6.13
CA LYS A 117 17.19 -19.94 5.27
C LYS A 117 15.88 -19.17 5.52
N PRO A 118 15.94 -17.85 5.79
CA PRO A 118 14.74 -17.01 5.85
C PRO A 118 13.96 -17.07 4.54
N GLN A 119 12.64 -16.93 4.62
CA GLN A 119 11.78 -16.97 3.42
C GLN A 119 12.20 -15.95 2.37
N ASN A 120 12.53 -14.73 2.82
CA ASN A 120 12.99 -13.64 1.97
C ASN A 120 14.38 -13.21 2.42
N LEU A 121 15.37 -13.30 1.53
CA LEU A 121 16.71 -12.73 1.75
C LEU A 121 16.75 -11.31 1.22
N ILE A 122 16.67 -10.35 2.12
CA ILE A 122 16.71 -8.93 1.77
C ILE A 122 18.01 -8.27 2.23
N ARG A 123 18.43 -7.23 1.52
CA ARG A 123 19.59 -6.42 1.93
C ARG A 123 19.19 -5.51 3.10
N GLU A 124 20.20 -4.97 3.80
CA GLU A 124 19.94 -3.87 4.72
C GLU A 124 19.62 -2.59 3.92
N PHE A 125 18.57 -1.89 4.35
CA PHE A 125 18.15 -0.61 3.78
C PHE A 125 18.42 0.53 4.75
N SER A 126 18.79 1.70 4.26
CA SER A 126 18.92 2.91 5.09
C SER A 126 17.54 3.41 5.56
N ASN A 127 17.52 4.32 6.54
CA ASN A 127 16.27 4.89 7.03
C ASN A 127 15.58 5.75 5.95
N GLU A 128 16.40 6.44 5.15
CA GLU A 128 15.99 7.26 4.02
C GLU A 128 15.40 6.40 2.90
N GLU A 129 16.03 5.27 2.57
CA GLU A 129 15.50 4.32 1.59
C GLU A 129 14.13 3.76 2.02
N ILE A 130 14.01 3.34 3.28
CA ILE A 130 12.74 2.88 3.86
C ILE A 130 11.68 3.98 3.77
N GLY A 131 12.04 5.21 4.15
CA GLY A 131 11.14 6.36 4.09
C GLY A 131 10.68 6.69 2.67
N GLN A 132 11.57 6.61 1.67
CA GLN A 132 11.23 6.85 0.27
C GLN A 132 10.31 5.77 -0.31
N VAL A 133 10.53 4.50 0.02
CA VAL A 133 9.67 3.40 -0.41
C VAL A 133 8.26 3.55 0.16
N LEU A 134 8.14 3.80 1.47
CA LEU A 134 6.84 3.98 2.12
C LEU A 134 6.14 5.28 1.66
N PHE A 135 6.90 6.34 1.38
CA PHE A 135 6.37 7.54 0.73
C PHE A 135 5.80 7.23 -0.65
N THR A 136 6.48 6.41 -1.45
CA THR A 136 6.01 6.02 -2.78
C THR A 136 4.73 5.18 -2.70
N PHE A 137 4.63 4.26 -1.74
CA PHE A 137 3.39 3.50 -1.52
C PHE A 137 2.23 4.38 -1.04
N LEU A 138 2.50 5.32 -0.14
CA LEU A 138 1.50 6.33 0.24
C LEU A 138 1.09 7.18 -0.96
N PHE A 139 2.05 7.54 -1.82
CA PHE A 139 1.81 8.30 -3.03
C PHE A 139 0.87 7.56 -3.98
N ALA A 140 1.16 6.30 -4.25
CA ALA A 140 0.39 5.47 -5.18
C ALA A 140 -1.03 5.15 -4.68
N SER A 141 -1.20 4.90 -3.37
CA SER A 141 -2.45 4.37 -2.82
C SER A 141 -3.51 5.42 -2.50
N GLN A 142 -3.13 6.67 -2.25
CA GLN A 142 -4.06 7.63 -1.65
C GLN A 142 -5.17 8.08 -2.61
N ASP A 143 -4.83 8.54 -3.81
CA ASP A 143 -5.83 9.04 -4.78
C ASP A 143 -6.74 7.89 -5.27
N ALA A 144 -6.18 6.68 -5.40
CA ALA A 144 -6.95 5.47 -5.72
C ALA A 144 -7.93 5.08 -4.60
N SER A 145 -7.48 5.01 -3.35
CA SER A 145 -8.34 4.58 -2.24
C SER A 145 -9.39 5.63 -1.88
N SER A 146 -9.03 6.91 -1.95
CA SER A 146 -9.96 8.01 -1.68
C SER A 146 -11.02 8.16 -2.77
N SER A 147 -10.68 7.96 -4.05
CA SER A 147 -11.65 7.92 -5.15
C SER A 147 -12.56 6.69 -5.03
N ALA A 148 -12.01 5.50 -4.81
CA ALA A 148 -12.80 4.28 -4.59
C ALA A 148 -13.79 4.43 -3.43
N THR A 149 -13.36 5.00 -2.30
CA THR A 149 -14.25 5.25 -1.15
C THR A 149 -15.37 6.24 -1.55
N THR A 150 -15.03 7.30 -2.28
CA THR A 150 -16.02 8.30 -2.72
C THR A 150 -17.07 7.68 -3.64
N PHE A 151 -16.64 6.92 -4.66
CA PHE A 151 -17.55 6.25 -5.58
C PHE A 151 -18.38 5.17 -4.90
N LEU A 152 -17.81 4.42 -3.94
CA LEU A 152 -18.55 3.44 -3.16
C LEU A 152 -19.75 4.09 -2.46
N PHE A 153 -19.54 5.21 -1.77
CA PHE A 153 -20.63 5.96 -1.12
C PHE A 153 -21.64 6.53 -2.12
N GLN A 154 -21.17 7.03 -3.26
CA GLN A 154 -22.05 7.52 -4.31
C GLN A 154 -22.95 6.41 -4.87
N ILE A 155 -22.37 5.24 -5.18
CA ILE A 155 -23.12 4.08 -5.70
C ILE A 155 -24.14 3.61 -4.65
N MET A 156 -23.74 3.49 -3.38
CA MET A 156 -24.66 3.08 -2.31
C MET A 156 -25.81 4.09 -2.11
N ALA A 157 -25.56 5.39 -2.28
CA ALA A 157 -26.60 6.41 -2.21
C ALA A 157 -27.58 6.33 -3.40
N GLN A 158 -27.10 5.96 -4.59
CA GLN A 158 -27.91 5.81 -5.80
C GLN A 158 -28.62 4.45 -5.90
N ARG A 159 -28.12 3.44 -5.20
CA ARG A 159 -28.59 2.04 -5.22
C ARG A 159 -28.90 1.55 -3.80
N PRO A 160 -30.02 1.99 -3.19
CA PRO A 160 -30.40 1.55 -1.85
C PRO A 160 -30.58 0.03 -1.75
N ASP A 161 -31.01 -0.62 -2.84
CA ASP A 161 -31.10 -2.09 -2.94
C ASP A 161 -29.76 -2.81 -2.76
N VAL A 162 -28.65 -2.16 -3.13
CA VAL A 162 -27.29 -2.68 -2.90
C VAL A 162 -26.86 -2.38 -1.46
N LEU A 163 -27.16 -1.19 -0.96
CA LEU A 163 -26.85 -0.80 0.42
C LEU A 163 -27.52 -1.75 1.44
N ASP A 164 -28.78 -2.11 1.21
CA ASP A 164 -29.52 -3.01 2.11
C ASP A 164 -28.90 -4.41 2.14
N LYS A 165 -28.48 -4.95 0.98
CA LYS A 165 -27.73 -6.22 0.93
C LYS A 165 -26.40 -6.17 1.69
N VAL A 166 -25.66 -5.06 1.56
CA VAL A 166 -24.40 -4.87 2.29
C VAL A 166 -24.65 -4.84 3.80
N ARG A 167 -25.74 -4.20 4.25
CA ARG A 167 -26.14 -4.16 5.66
C ARG A 167 -26.56 -5.53 6.17
N GLU A 168 -27.40 -6.24 5.43
CA GLU A 168 -27.85 -7.58 5.76
C GLU A 168 -26.67 -8.53 5.95
N GLU A 169 -25.71 -8.52 5.02
CA GLU A 169 -24.52 -9.35 5.12
C GLU A 169 -23.63 -8.94 6.30
N ASN A 170 -23.43 -7.64 6.52
CA ASN A 170 -22.65 -7.13 7.66
C ASN A 170 -23.25 -7.59 8.99
N LEU A 171 -24.57 -7.50 9.14
CA LEU A 171 -25.32 -7.95 10.31
C LEU A 171 -25.29 -9.47 10.47
N ALA A 172 -25.38 -10.23 9.38
CA ALA A 172 -25.29 -11.70 9.42
C ALA A 172 -23.92 -12.17 9.93
N ILE A 173 -22.85 -11.49 9.52
CA ILE A 173 -21.47 -11.87 9.87
C ILE A 173 -21.08 -11.38 11.27
N ARG A 174 -21.43 -10.14 11.63
CA ARG A 174 -21.04 -9.55 12.93
C ARG A 174 -22.04 -9.82 14.05
N GLY A 175 -23.23 -10.30 13.72
CA GLY A 175 -24.36 -10.37 14.64
C GLY A 175 -24.91 -8.97 14.99
N VAL A 176 -25.88 -8.92 15.91
CA VAL A 176 -26.60 -7.70 16.32
C VAL A 176 -25.71 -6.72 17.11
N ILE A 177 -24.47 -7.10 17.45
CA ILE A 177 -23.56 -6.23 18.21
C ILE A 177 -22.80 -5.33 17.22
N GLU A 178 -23.39 -4.17 16.90
CA GLU A 178 -22.77 -3.10 16.07
C GLU A 178 -21.32 -2.74 16.50
N ALA A 179 -20.97 -3.00 17.77
CA ALA A 179 -19.70 -2.64 18.39
C ALA A 179 -18.62 -3.75 18.43
N ALA A 180 -18.90 -4.98 17.98
CA ALA A 180 -17.88 -6.03 18.02
C ALA A 180 -16.72 -5.72 17.03
N PRO A 181 -15.44 -5.85 17.45
CA PRO A 181 -14.31 -5.57 16.59
C PRO A 181 -14.33 -6.49 15.36
N LEU A 182 -14.07 -5.89 14.19
CA LEU A 182 -14.06 -6.62 12.92
C LEU A 182 -12.88 -7.59 12.91
N SER A 183 -13.15 -8.90 12.91
CA SER A 183 -12.11 -9.92 12.83
C SER A 183 -11.75 -10.24 11.38
N TRP A 184 -10.58 -10.84 11.16
CA TRP A 184 -10.18 -11.36 9.85
C TRP A 184 -11.19 -12.37 9.29
N THR A 185 -11.78 -13.20 10.13
CA THR A 185 -12.81 -14.18 9.73
C THR A 185 -14.04 -13.45 9.19
N CYS A 186 -14.47 -12.37 9.85
CA CYS A 186 -15.57 -11.55 9.37
C CYS A 186 -15.27 -10.96 7.98
N LEU A 187 -14.06 -10.46 7.74
CA LEU A 187 -13.65 -9.92 6.44
C LEU A 187 -13.58 -10.98 5.33
N ARG A 188 -13.15 -12.20 5.66
CA ARG A 188 -13.10 -13.32 4.71
C ARG A 188 -14.49 -13.72 4.23
N ASP A 189 -15.46 -13.71 5.14
CA ASP A 189 -16.81 -14.22 4.89
C ASP A 189 -17.72 -13.15 4.26
N CYS A 190 -17.29 -11.89 4.20
CA CYS A 190 -17.96 -10.82 3.47
C CYS A 190 -17.78 -10.98 1.94
N HIS A 191 -18.87 -11.21 1.20
CA HIS A 191 -18.86 -11.34 -0.25
C HIS A 191 -19.42 -10.11 -0.98
N THR A 192 -20.40 -9.39 -0.42
CA THR A 192 -21.03 -8.24 -1.09
C THR A 192 -20.15 -6.98 -1.16
N PRO A 193 -19.32 -6.61 -0.15
CA PRO A 193 -18.38 -5.50 -0.29
C PRO A 193 -17.40 -5.72 -1.44
N THR A 194 -16.92 -6.96 -1.64
CA THR A 194 -16.02 -7.30 -2.75
C THR A 194 -16.66 -7.22 -4.14
N LEU A 195 -17.97 -7.44 -4.24
CA LEU A 195 -18.72 -7.23 -5.47
C LEU A 195 -18.97 -5.73 -5.73
N SER A 196 -19.31 -4.97 -4.68
CA SER A 196 -19.49 -3.52 -4.78
C SER A 196 -18.19 -2.80 -5.15
N SER A 197 -17.04 -3.21 -4.59
CA SER A 197 -15.74 -2.64 -4.90
C SER A 197 -15.31 -2.93 -6.33
N ARG A 198 -15.59 -4.14 -6.85
CA ARG A 198 -15.37 -4.48 -8.27
C ARG A 198 -16.24 -3.63 -9.19
N SER A 199 -17.54 -3.55 -8.89
CA SER A 199 -18.46 -2.69 -9.66
C SER A 199 -18.04 -1.22 -9.61
N CYS A 200 -17.49 -0.76 -8.49
CA CYS A 200 -16.96 0.58 -8.30
C CYS A 200 -15.72 0.84 -9.15
N SER A 201 -14.79 -0.13 -9.23
CA SER A 201 -13.63 -0.05 -10.13
C SER A 201 -14.04 -0.04 -11.60
N ASP A 202 -15.02 -0.86 -11.98
CA ASP A 202 -15.51 -0.97 -13.36
C ASP A 202 -16.28 0.28 -13.81
N THR A 203 -17.03 0.91 -12.90
CA THR A 203 -17.76 2.16 -13.19
C THR A 203 -16.87 3.39 -13.15
N ALA A 204 -15.83 3.41 -12.32
CA ALA A 204 -14.86 4.52 -12.26
C ALA A 204 -13.89 4.54 -13.46
N HIS A 205 -13.62 3.39 -14.10
CA HIS A 205 -12.76 3.28 -15.28
C HIS A 205 -13.33 2.34 -16.35
N PRO A 206 -14.08 2.86 -17.36
CA PRO A 206 -14.62 2.04 -18.46
C PRO A 206 -13.55 1.45 -19.40
N SER A 207 -12.29 1.89 -19.30
CA SER A 207 -11.23 1.67 -20.29
C SER A 207 -10.05 0.82 -19.82
N SER A 208 -10.08 0.26 -18.60
CA SER A 208 -8.98 -0.57 -18.07
C SER A 208 -8.92 -1.98 -18.67
N SER A 209 -9.89 -2.40 -19.47
CA SER A 209 -9.92 -3.71 -20.13
C SER A 209 -8.92 -3.87 -21.29
N PHE A 210 -8.13 -2.84 -21.64
CA PHE A 210 -7.28 -2.86 -22.84
C PHE A 210 -5.79 -3.21 -22.61
N LEU A 211 -5.34 -3.51 -21.38
CA LEU A 211 -3.91 -3.68 -21.09
C LEU A 211 -3.50 -4.98 -20.38
N ILE A 212 -4.38 -5.97 -20.32
CA ILE A 212 -4.00 -7.35 -19.96
C ILE A 212 -4.50 -8.29 -21.06
N LEU A 213 -3.76 -8.34 -22.17
CA LEU A 213 -3.86 -9.46 -23.10
C LEU A 213 -3.36 -10.72 -22.37
N PRO A 214 -4.15 -11.80 -22.28
CA PRO A 214 -3.65 -13.06 -21.75
C PRO A 214 -2.50 -13.55 -22.63
N PRO A 215 -1.47 -14.22 -22.07
CA PRO A 215 -0.39 -14.78 -22.88
C PRO A 215 -1.00 -15.76 -23.89
N ARG A 216 -0.76 -15.50 -25.19
CA ARG A 216 -1.07 -16.45 -26.26
C ARG A 216 -0.42 -17.78 -25.89
N ARG A 217 -1.23 -18.79 -25.56
CA ARG A 217 -0.78 -20.18 -25.55
C ARG A 217 -0.28 -20.51 -26.95
N SER A 218 1.03 -20.70 -27.10
CA SER A 218 1.60 -21.33 -28.28
C SER A 218 1.08 -22.78 -28.32
N PRO A 219 0.58 -23.27 -29.48
CA PRO A 219 0.21 -24.66 -29.59
C PRO A 219 1.49 -25.51 -29.52
N SER A 220 1.51 -26.43 -28.56
CA SER A 220 2.49 -27.49 -28.42
C SER A 220 2.63 -28.25 -29.74
N ARG A 221 3.77 -28.10 -30.43
CA ARG A 221 4.10 -28.92 -31.58
C ARG A 221 4.63 -30.26 -31.07
N GLN A 222 3.82 -31.29 -31.26
CA GLN A 222 4.17 -32.69 -31.07
C GLN A 222 5.46 -33.02 -31.81
N THR A 223 6.38 -33.67 -31.11
CA THR A 223 7.54 -34.35 -31.68
C THR A 223 7.08 -35.66 -32.32
N THR A 224 7.37 -35.84 -33.60
CA THR A 224 7.38 -37.17 -34.24
C THR A 224 8.68 -37.35 -35.03
N PRO A 225 9.22 -38.58 -35.10
CA PRO A 225 10.65 -38.82 -35.32
C PRO A 225 11.04 -39.00 -36.79
N SER A 226 12.30 -38.65 -37.07
CA SER A 226 13.22 -39.25 -38.05
C SER A 226 12.76 -39.46 -39.49
N GLN A 227 13.40 -38.75 -40.43
CA GLN A 227 13.99 -39.40 -41.61
C GLN A 227 15.17 -38.58 -42.17
N ARG A 228 16.31 -39.28 -42.32
CA ARG A 228 17.52 -38.88 -43.04
C ARG A 228 17.21 -38.71 -44.54
N ALA A 229 17.87 -37.77 -45.23
CA ALA A 229 18.76 -38.03 -46.37
C ALA A 229 19.05 -36.74 -47.17
N LEU A 230 20.33 -36.61 -47.53
CA LEU A 230 20.98 -35.70 -48.49
C LEU A 230 21.21 -34.25 -48.05
#